data_AF-A0A6J1RC12-F1
#
_entry.id   AF-A0A6J1RC12-F1
#
_cell.length_a   1.000
_cell.length_b   1.000
_cell.length_c   1.000
_cell.angle_alpha   90.00
_cell.angle_beta   90.00
_cell.angle_gamma   90.00
#
_symmetry.space_group_name_H-M   'P 1'
#
loop_
_entity.id
_entity.type
_entity.pdbx_description
1 polymer ?
#
loop_
_entity_poly.entity_id
_entity_poly.type
_entity_poly.pdbx_seq_one_letter_code
_entity_poly.pdbx_strand_id
1 'polypeptide(L)'
;MEEVAMLWMLTLVMLVGSCLAGSLPLVMSLSEDKLQLVSVLGAGLLVGTALAVIIPEGIRALFTGEITNGKELHGDLHSLIGISLVLGFVFMLLIDQCSARKSDGRQKSVTATLGLVVHAAVDGVALGAAATTSQADVEVIVFLAIMLHKAPAAFGLVSFLLHEGVDKKRISRHLLIFSLAAPCLALVTYFGIGKLLSE
;
A
#
# COMPACT_ATOMS: atom_id res chain seq x y z
N MET A 1 -14.99 14.83 -16.47
CA MET A 1 -16.11 14.32 -15.64
C MET A 1 -15.99 12.81 -15.46
N GLU A 2 -15.79 12.05 -16.54
CA GLU A 2 -15.67 10.58 -16.49
C GLU A 2 -14.44 10.08 -15.73
N GLU A 3 -13.26 10.68 -15.96
CA GLU A 3 -12.02 10.32 -15.24
C GLU A 3 -12.14 10.53 -13.72
N VAL A 4 -12.66 11.71 -13.32
CA VAL A 4 -12.90 12.04 -11.90
C VAL A 4 -13.90 11.05 -11.27
N ALA A 5 -14.95 10.68 -12.01
CA ALA A 5 -15.94 9.70 -11.54
C ALA A 5 -15.32 8.30 -11.36
N MET A 6 -14.45 7.88 -12.28
CA MET A 6 -13.72 6.63 -12.17
C MET A 6 -12.78 6.64 -10.96
N LEU A 7 -12.00 7.70 -10.75
CA LEU A 7 -11.13 7.83 -9.59
C LEU A 7 -11.91 7.80 -8.27
N TRP A 8 -13.06 8.47 -8.18
CA TRP A 8 -13.94 8.38 -7.00
C TRP A 8 -14.46 6.96 -6.77
N MET A 9 -14.83 6.25 -7.84
CA MET A 9 -15.28 4.86 -7.75
C MET A 9 -14.13 3.94 -7.29
N LEU A 10 -12.95 4.04 -7.89
CA LEU A 10 -11.78 3.23 -7.52
C LEU A 10 -11.32 3.52 -6.09
N THR A 11 -11.27 4.78 -5.67
CA THR A 11 -10.91 5.13 -4.28
C THR A 11 -11.91 4.60 -3.26
N LEU A 12 -13.21 4.60 -3.60
CA LEU A 12 -14.26 4.00 -2.76
C LEU A 12 -14.12 2.48 -2.68
N VAL A 13 -13.93 1.79 -3.82
CA VAL A 13 -13.70 0.33 -3.84
C VAL A 13 -12.43 -0.01 -3.07
N MET A 14 -11.37 0.79 -3.19
CA MET A 14 -10.13 0.60 -2.44
C MET A 14 -10.30 0.76 -0.94
N LEU A 15 -11.04 1.79 -0.50
CA LEU A 15 -11.34 2.01 0.90
C LEU A 15 -12.13 0.83 1.48
N VAL A 16 -13.23 0.45 0.82
CA VAL A 16 -14.11 -0.63 1.27
C VAL A 16 -13.39 -1.97 1.24
N GLY A 17 -12.75 -2.32 0.13
CA GLY A 17 -12.10 -3.63 -0.04
C GLY A 17 -10.97 -3.86 0.96
N SER A 18 -10.13 -2.84 1.20
CA SER A 18 -9.07 -2.96 2.22
C SER A 18 -9.63 -3.04 3.64
N CYS A 19 -10.68 -2.30 3.95
CA CYS A 19 -11.32 -2.32 5.26
C CYS A 19 -12.04 -3.66 5.51
N LEU A 20 -12.69 -4.24 4.49
CA LEU A 20 -13.31 -5.57 4.57
C LEU A 20 -12.26 -6.67 4.75
N ALA A 21 -11.20 -6.67 3.95
CA ALA A 21 -10.11 -7.64 4.06
C ALA A 21 -9.43 -7.57 5.43
N GLY A 22 -9.14 -6.37 5.93
CA GLY A 22 -8.57 -6.17 7.26
C GLY A 22 -9.53 -6.45 8.41
N SER A 23 -10.85 -6.38 8.20
CA SER A 23 -11.81 -6.74 9.25
C SER A 23 -11.95 -8.26 9.41
N LEU A 24 -11.53 -9.05 8.42
CA LEU A 24 -11.69 -10.50 8.41
C LEU A 24 -11.02 -11.18 9.63
N PRO A 25 -9.76 -10.87 10.02
CA PRO A 25 -9.17 -11.40 11.25
C PRO A 25 -9.90 -11.01 12.54
N LEU A 26 -10.58 -9.85 12.61
CA LEU A 26 -11.26 -9.38 13.83
C LEU A 26 -12.53 -10.18 14.16
N VAL A 27 -13.19 -10.68 13.11
CA VAL A 27 -14.45 -11.44 13.19
C VAL A 27 -14.18 -12.92 13.47
N MET A 28 -13.00 -13.43 13.14
CA MET A 28 -12.61 -14.78 13.52
C MET A 28 -12.39 -14.84 15.04
N SER A 29 -13.21 -15.61 15.76
CA SER A 29 -13.06 -15.87 17.20
C SER A 29 -11.97 -16.92 17.41
N LEU A 30 -10.73 -16.48 17.58
CA LEU A 30 -9.55 -17.34 17.61
C LEU A 30 -9.02 -17.48 19.05
N SER A 31 -8.70 -18.71 19.43
CA SER A 31 -7.89 -19.02 20.63
C SER A 31 -6.46 -18.51 20.44
N GLU A 32 -5.65 -18.40 21.51
CA GLU A 32 -4.25 -17.92 21.44
C GLU A 32 -3.41 -18.71 20.40
N ASP A 33 -3.54 -20.03 20.35
CA ASP A 33 -2.86 -20.87 19.33
C ASP A 33 -3.28 -20.52 17.90
N LYS A 34 -4.56 -20.17 17.72
CA LYS A 34 -5.09 -19.76 16.42
C LYS A 34 -4.68 -18.33 16.06
N LEU A 35 -4.46 -17.46 17.05
CA LEU A 35 -3.89 -16.12 16.84
C LEU A 35 -2.43 -16.21 16.41
N GLN A 36 -1.65 -17.15 16.96
CA GLN A 36 -0.30 -17.42 16.47
C GLN A 36 -0.31 -17.92 15.02
N LEU A 37 -1.18 -18.88 14.69
CA LEU A 37 -1.32 -19.36 13.30
C LEU A 37 -1.71 -18.23 12.35
N VAL A 38 -2.63 -17.35 12.76
CA VAL A 38 -3.07 -16.20 11.95
C VAL A 38 -1.99 -15.12 11.83
N SER A 39 -1.16 -14.93 12.86
CA SER A 39 0.00 -14.05 12.80
C SER A 39 1.07 -14.59 11.84
N VAL A 40 1.40 -15.88 11.91
CA VAL A 40 2.33 -16.55 10.99
C VAL A 40 1.78 -16.55 9.56
N LEU A 41 0.49 -16.81 9.38
CA LEU A 41 -0.19 -16.70 8.11
C LEU A 41 -0.15 -15.26 7.58
N GLY A 42 -0.37 -14.27 8.44
CA GLY A 42 -0.28 -12.85 8.10
C GLY A 42 1.13 -12.47 7.64
N ALA A 43 2.16 -12.89 8.35
CA ALA A 43 3.56 -12.70 7.96
C ALA A 43 3.89 -13.40 6.63
N GLY A 44 3.43 -14.64 6.44
CA GLY A 44 3.59 -15.39 5.19
C GLY A 44 2.84 -14.76 4.01
N LEU A 45 1.63 -14.24 4.24
CA LEU A 45 0.86 -13.48 3.25
C LEU A 45 1.59 -12.19 2.87
N LEU A 46 2.16 -11.46 3.83
CA LEU A 46 2.93 -10.24 3.55
C LEU A 46 4.19 -10.55 2.74
N VAL A 47 4.97 -11.57 3.12
CA VAL A 47 6.18 -11.98 2.39
C VAL A 47 5.83 -12.51 1.00
N GLY A 48 4.81 -13.37 0.90
CA GLY A 48 4.35 -13.93 -0.36
C GLY A 48 3.82 -12.85 -1.31
N THR A 49 3.06 -11.90 -0.79
CA THR A 49 2.55 -10.76 -1.57
C THR A 49 3.68 -9.85 -2.03
N ALA A 50 4.68 -9.60 -1.19
CA ALA A 50 5.85 -8.82 -1.56
C ALA A 50 6.58 -9.44 -2.77
N LEU A 51 6.81 -10.76 -2.74
CA LEU A 51 7.55 -11.47 -3.78
C LEU A 51 6.71 -11.75 -5.05
N ALA A 52 5.44 -12.11 -4.90
CA ALA A 52 4.61 -12.58 -6.01
C ALA A 52 3.77 -11.48 -6.67
N VAL A 53 3.49 -10.38 -5.96
CA VAL A 53 2.62 -9.31 -6.44
C VAL A 53 3.36 -7.98 -6.49
N ILE A 54 3.95 -7.52 -5.38
CA ILE A 54 4.52 -6.17 -5.27
C ILE A 54 5.77 -6.00 -6.13
N ILE A 55 6.76 -6.91 -6.03
CA ILE A 55 7.97 -6.82 -6.86
C ILE A 55 7.65 -6.93 -8.35
N PRO A 56 6.89 -7.94 -8.82
CA PRO A 56 6.53 -8.03 -10.23
C PRO A 56 5.76 -6.82 -10.74
N GLU A 57 4.90 -6.23 -9.90
CA GLU A 57 4.16 -5.02 -10.27
C GLU A 57 5.06 -3.78 -10.36
N GLY A 58 5.92 -3.56 -9.36
CA GLY A 58 6.87 -2.45 -9.39
C GLY A 58 7.76 -2.50 -10.64
N ILE A 59 8.18 -3.70 -11.03
CA ILE A 59 8.92 -3.92 -12.29
C ILE A 59 8.05 -3.54 -13.50
N ARG A 60 6.82 -4.06 -13.61
CA ARG A 60 5.92 -3.75 -14.73
C ARG A 60 5.63 -2.26 -14.86
N ALA A 61 5.40 -1.57 -13.75
CA ALA A 61 5.14 -0.13 -13.73
C ALA A 61 6.35 0.67 -14.26
N LEU A 62 7.57 0.29 -13.87
CA LEU A 62 8.81 0.91 -14.36
C LEU A 62 9.03 0.64 -15.85
N PHE A 63 8.82 -0.61 -16.29
CA PHE A 63 8.94 -0.97 -17.72
C PHE A 63 7.92 -0.22 -18.59
N THR A 64 6.68 -0.09 -18.13
CA THR A 64 5.63 0.59 -18.90
C THR A 64 5.87 2.10 -18.99
N GLY A 65 6.40 2.71 -17.93
CA GLY A 65 6.78 4.13 -17.93
C GLY A 65 7.93 4.45 -18.90
N GLU A 66 8.90 3.55 -19.05
CA GLU A 66 10.07 3.80 -19.91
C GLU A 66 9.78 3.62 -21.41
N ILE A 67 8.83 2.75 -21.80
CA ILE A 67 8.42 2.58 -23.21
C ILE A 67 7.85 3.89 -23.81
N THR A 68 7.31 4.79 -22.98
CA THR A 68 6.78 6.09 -23.43
C THR A 68 7.85 7.15 -23.67
N ASN A 69 9.05 7.00 -23.09
CA ASN A 69 10.18 7.93 -23.24
C ASN A 69 11.25 7.27 -24.13
N GLY A 70 11.05 7.31 -25.45
CA GLY A 70 11.87 6.62 -26.45
C GLY A 70 13.38 6.91 -26.42
N LYS A 71 14.11 6.34 -25.45
CA LYS A 71 15.57 6.23 -25.41
C LYS A 71 15.96 4.78 -25.23
N GLU A 72 16.64 4.26 -26.25
CA GLU A 72 17.28 2.94 -26.22
C GLU A 72 18.35 2.89 -25.12
N LEU A 73 18.01 2.28 -23.98
CA LEU A 73 18.95 2.09 -22.86
C LEU A 73 18.72 0.75 -22.17
N HIS A 74 18.79 -0.33 -22.96
CA HIS A 74 18.58 -1.72 -22.53
C HIS A 74 19.54 -2.20 -21.40
N GLY A 75 20.63 -1.45 -21.13
CA GLY A 75 21.60 -1.74 -20.07
C GLY A 75 21.28 -1.11 -18.70
N ASP A 76 20.61 0.05 -18.66
CA ASP A 76 20.41 0.79 -17.40
C ASP A 76 19.06 0.50 -16.74
N LEU A 77 18.08 -0.03 -17.47
CA LEU A 77 16.75 -0.33 -16.94
C LEU A 77 16.78 -1.37 -15.80
N HIS A 78 17.56 -2.45 -15.95
CA HIS A 78 17.74 -3.44 -14.89
C HIS A 78 18.40 -2.84 -13.63
N SER A 79 19.32 -1.90 -13.83
CA SER A 79 19.97 -1.16 -12.73
C SER A 79 18.99 -0.19 -12.07
N LEU A 80 18.16 0.51 -12.85
CA LEU A 80 17.14 1.44 -12.38
C LEU A 80 16.08 0.75 -11.52
N ILE A 81 15.64 -0.44 -11.93
CA ILE A 81 14.72 -1.28 -11.16
C ILE A 81 15.35 -1.67 -9.82
N GLY A 82 16.60 -2.14 -9.85
CA GLY A 82 17.33 -2.48 -8.63
C GLY A 82 17.47 -1.29 -7.68
N ILE A 83 17.88 -0.13 -8.19
CA ILE A 83 18.08 1.10 -7.41
C ILE A 83 16.75 1.61 -6.85
N SER A 84 15.68 1.63 -7.63
CA SER A 84 14.36 2.09 -7.18
C SER A 84 13.75 1.17 -6.12
N LEU A 85 13.86 -0.15 -6.28
CA LEU A 85 13.41 -1.12 -5.27
C LEU A 85 14.23 -1.01 -3.97
N VAL A 86 15.56 -0.90 -4.07
CA VAL A 86 16.43 -0.72 -2.89
C VAL A 86 16.16 0.60 -2.20
N LEU A 87 15.98 1.69 -2.95
CA LEU A 87 15.68 3.00 -2.39
C LEU A 87 14.33 2.99 -1.66
N GLY A 88 13.29 2.42 -2.27
CA GLY A 88 11.97 2.27 -1.64
C GLY A 88 12.03 1.40 -0.38
N PHE A 89 12.79 0.31 -0.42
CA PHE A 89 13.01 -0.56 0.74
C PHE A 89 13.75 0.17 1.87
N VAL A 90 14.86 0.85 1.56
CA VAL A 90 15.63 1.66 2.54
C VAL A 90 14.76 2.77 3.13
N PHE A 91 13.94 3.44 2.31
CA PHE A 91 13.01 4.45 2.78
C PHE A 91 11.99 3.88 3.78
N MET A 92 11.35 2.76 3.44
CA MET A 92 10.41 2.08 4.34
C MET A 92 11.10 1.57 5.62
N LEU A 93 12.34 1.07 5.52
CA LEU A 93 13.15 0.72 6.68
C LEU A 93 13.46 1.93 7.56
N LEU A 94 13.81 3.08 6.99
CA LEU A 94 14.10 4.29 7.76
C LEU A 94 12.86 4.80 8.50
N ILE A 95 11.68 4.72 7.88
CA ILE A 95 10.42 5.07 8.54
C ILE A 95 10.18 4.17 9.76
N ASP A 96 10.36 2.86 9.59
CA ASP A 96 10.21 1.89 10.67
C ASP A 96 11.25 2.13 11.80
N GLN A 97 12.52 2.36 11.44
CA GLN A 97 13.61 2.60 12.39
C GLN A 97 13.51 3.93 13.15
N CYS A 98 13.11 5.01 12.48
CA CYS A 98 12.90 6.32 13.11
C CYS A 98 11.73 6.29 14.10
N SER A 99 10.67 5.55 13.78
CA SER A 99 9.53 5.36 14.69
C SER A 99 9.89 4.52 15.91
N ALA A 100 10.79 3.54 15.76
CA ALA A 100 11.28 2.71 16.86
C ALA A 100 12.15 3.47 17.87
N ARG A 101 13.00 4.41 17.41
CA ARG A 101 13.93 5.16 18.28
C ARG A 101 13.27 6.19 19.21
N LYS A 102 12.02 6.58 18.95
CA LYS A 102 11.31 7.63 19.70
C LYS A 102 10.41 7.08 20.82
N SER A 103 10.29 5.76 20.97
CA SER A 103 9.31 5.12 21.87
C SER A 103 9.97 4.29 22.97
N ASP A 104 9.84 4.75 24.21
CA ASP A 104 10.10 3.95 25.40
C ASP A 104 8.97 2.92 25.63
N GLY A 105 9.31 1.63 25.63
CA GLY A 105 8.55 0.48 26.18
C GLY A 105 7.16 0.08 25.64
N ARG A 106 6.29 0.99 25.17
CA ARG A 106 4.84 0.72 24.98
C ARG A 106 4.29 0.91 23.56
N GLN A 107 5.10 1.28 22.55
CA GLN A 107 4.62 1.62 21.19
C GLN A 107 5.12 0.75 20.01
N LYS A 108 5.57 -0.50 20.21
CA LYS A 108 5.98 -1.37 19.09
C LYS A 108 4.89 -1.55 18.02
N SER A 109 3.62 -1.58 18.41
CA SER A 109 2.47 -1.69 17.50
C SER A 109 2.16 -0.42 16.69
N VAL A 110 2.63 0.75 17.15
CA VAL A 110 2.43 2.03 16.44
C VAL A 110 3.41 2.16 15.28
N THR A 111 4.64 1.68 15.45
CA THR A 111 5.71 1.69 14.44
C THR A 111 5.32 0.90 13.19
N ALA A 112 4.85 -0.35 13.37
CA ALA A 112 4.39 -1.18 12.26
C ALA A 112 3.23 -0.53 11.48
N THR A 113 2.31 0.13 12.20
CA THR A 113 1.20 0.81 11.53
C THR A 113 1.68 2.05 10.77
N LEU A 114 2.61 2.83 11.31
CA LEU A 114 3.11 4.03 10.64
C LEU A 114 3.78 3.68 9.31
N GLY A 115 4.66 2.68 9.29
CA GLY A 115 5.29 2.21 8.05
C GLY A 115 4.25 1.77 7.01
N LEU A 116 3.24 1.00 7.42
CA LEU A 116 2.17 0.53 6.55
C LEU A 116 1.23 1.67 6.07
N VAL A 117 0.99 2.68 6.88
CA VAL A 117 0.22 3.87 6.49
C VAL A 117 0.97 4.67 5.43
N VAL A 118 2.28 4.85 5.60
CA VAL A 118 3.11 5.53 4.59
C VAL A 118 3.15 4.72 3.29
N HIS A 119 3.29 3.40 3.38
CA HIS A 119 3.20 2.51 2.22
C HIS A 119 1.86 2.65 1.48
N ALA A 120 0.73 2.57 2.19
CA ALA A 120 -0.58 2.78 1.59
C ALA A 120 -0.74 4.19 1.00
N ALA A 121 -0.14 5.22 1.62
CA ALA A 121 -0.10 6.56 1.06
C ALA A 121 0.63 6.59 -0.30
N VAL A 122 1.77 5.93 -0.42
CA VAL A 122 2.53 5.83 -1.68
C VAL A 122 1.70 5.13 -2.77
N ASP A 123 0.92 4.10 -2.44
CA ASP A 123 -0.03 3.49 -3.39
C ASP A 123 -1.06 4.52 -3.90
N GLY A 124 -1.51 5.40 -3.01
CA GLY A 124 -2.38 6.51 -3.35
C GLY A 124 -1.74 7.47 -4.35
N VAL A 125 -0.47 7.84 -4.15
CA VAL A 125 0.28 8.67 -5.10
C VAL A 125 0.37 8.00 -6.46
N ALA A 126 0.68 6.70 -6.51
CA ALA A 126 0.77 5.95 -7.77
C ALA A 126 -0.57 5.94 -8.52
N LEU A 127 -1.67 5.63 -7.84
CA LEU A 127 -3.01 5.64 -8.43
C LEU A 127 -3.44 7.04 -8.89
N GLY A 128 -3.21 8.05 -8.05
CA GLY A 128 -3.53 9.44 -8.38
C GLY A 128 -2.74 9.98 -9.56
N ALA A 129 -1.45 9.61 -9.67
CA ALA A 129 -0.62 9.94 -10.82
C ALA A 129 -1.10 9.20 -12.09
N ALA A 130 -1.43 7.92 -12.00
CA ALA A 130 -1.97 7.16 -13.14
C ALA A 130 -3.27 7.78 -13.68
N ALA A 131 -4.15 8.25 -12.79
CA ALA A 131 -5.39 8.92 -13.16
C ALA A 131 -5.18 10.25 -13.93
N THR A 132 -4.01 10.88 -13.84
CA THR A 132 -3.69 12.09 -14.62
C THR A 132 -3.28 11.82 -16.07
N THR A 133 -3.07 10.56 -16.44
CA THR A 133 -2.59 10.18 -17.78
C THR A 133 -3.71 10.05 -18.83
N SER A 134 -4.98 10.28 -18.46
CA SER A 134 -6.17 10.09 -19.31
C SER A 134 -6.30 8.69 -19.93
N GLN A 135 -5.52 7.70 -19.46
CA GLN A 135 -5.57 6.31 -19.91
C GLN A 135 -6.25 5.45 -18.85
N ALA A 136 -7.55 5.21 -19.05
CA ALA A 136 -8.36 4.42 -18.12
C ALA A 136 -7.81 3.00 -17.90
N ASP A 137 -7.23 2.39 -18.94
CA ASP A 137 -6.63 1.05 -18.85
C ASP A 137 -5.46 1.01 -17.87
N VAL A 138 -4.59 2.03 -17.89
CA VAL A 138 -3.44 2.12 -16.99
C VAL A 138 -3.90 2.36 -15.55
N GLU A 139 -4.88 3.25 -15.35
CA GLU A 139 -5.47 3.49 -14.03
C GLU A 139 -6.09 2.22 -13.43
N VAL A 140 -6.83 1.44 -14.23
CA VAL A 140 -7.44 0.17 -13.81
C VAL A 140 -6.39 -0.91 -13.52
N ILE A 141 -5.35 -1.02 -14.34
CA ILE A 141 -4.24 -1.98 -14.11
C ILE A 141 -3.52 -1.65 -12.80
N VAL A 142 -3.13 -0.39 -12.61
CA VAL A 142 -2.45 0.08 -11.39
C VAL A 142 -3.35 -0.14 -10.17
N PHE A 143 -4.64 0.20 -10.28
CA PHE A 143 -5.62 -0.06 -9.22
C PHE A 143 -5.72 -1.54 -8.85
N LEU A 144 -5.88 -2.43 -9.85
CA LEU A 144 -6.02 -3.85 -9.60
C LEU A 144 -4.77 -4.41 -8.91
N ALA A 145 -3.60 -3.96 -9.36
CA ALA A 145 -2.35 -4.40 -8.78
C ALA A 145 -2.16 -3.88 -7.35
N ILE A 146 -2.53 -2.64 -7.06
CA ILE A 146 -2.59 -2.10 -5.69
C ILE A 146 -3.54 -2.93 -4.83
N MET A 147 -4.76 -3.17 -5.32
CA MET A 147 -5.76 -3.89 -4.56
C MET A 147 -5.36 -5.33 -4.23
N LEU A 148 -4.70 -6.01 -5.17
CA LEU A 148 -4.23 -7.39 -4.97
C LEU A 148 -3.26 -7.52 -3.81
N HIS A 149 -2.45 -6.50 -3.51
CA HIS A 149 -1.53 -6.55 -2.37
C HIS A 149 -2.01 -5.79 -1.14
N LYS A 150 -2.90 -4.81 -1.30
CA LYS A 150 -3.48 -4.04 -0.20
C LYS A 150 -4.43 -4.86 0.69
N ALA A 151 -5.17 -5.80 0.10
CA ALA A 151 -6.04 -6.70 0.86
C ALA A 151 -5.22 -7.66 1.77
N PRO A 152 -4.20 -8.37 1.26
CA PRO A 152 -3.25 -9.11 2.10
C PRO A 152 -2.53 -8.25 3.13
N ALA A 153 -2.14 -7.02 2.77
CA ALA A 153 -1.50 -6.10 3.69
C ALA A 153 -2.41 -5.70 4.87
N ALA A 154 -3.67 -5.38 4.59
CA ALA A 154 -4.67 -5.07 5.61
C ALA A 154 -4.92 -6.27 6.55
N PHE A 155 -5.03 -7.47 5.98
CA PHE A 155 -5.16 -8.71 6.75
C PHE A 155 -3.95 -8.94 7.67
N GLY A 156 -2.73 -8.77 7.13
CA GLY A 156 -1.48 -8.92 7.87
C GLY A 156 -1.34 -7.91 9.02
N LEU A 157 -1.67 -6.64 8.78
CA LEU A 157 -1.67 -5.58 9.81
C LEU A 157 -2.57 -5.94 10.99
N VAL A 158 -3.82 -6.30 10.72
CA VAL A 158 -4.79 -6.62 11.77
C VAL A 158 -4.42 -7.90 12.51
N SER A 159 -3.94 -8.92 11.79
CA SER A 159 -3.44 -10.17 12.38
C SER A 159 -2.28 -9.93 13.34
N PHE A 160 -1.31 -9.08 12.94
CA PHE A 160 -0.19 -8.68 13.78
C PHE A 160 -0.66 -7.92 15.03
N LEU A 161 -1.55 -6.93 14.89
CA LEU A 161 -2.04 -6.14 16.02
C LEU A 161 -2.90 -6.98 16.99
N LEU A 162 -3.62 -7.98 16.48
CA LEU A 162 -4.34 -8.95 17.30
C LEU A 162 -3.38 -9.83 18.11
N HIS A 163 -2.28 -10.28 17.48
CA HIS A 163 -1.25 -11.07 18.14
C HIS A 163 -0.51 -10.28 19.22
N GLU A 164 -0.28 -8.98 19.00
CA GLU A 164 0.30 -8.06 20.01
C GLU A 164 -0.69 -7.72 21.15
N GLY A 165 -1.91 -8.29 21.15
CA GLY A 165 -2.91 -8.08 22.21
C GLY A 165 -3.53 -6.68 22.22
N VAL A 166 -3.52 -5.96 21.09
CA VAL A 166 -4.11 -4.61 21.00
C VAL A 166 -5.65 -4.69 21.02
N ASP A 167 -6.30 -3.76 21.72
CA ASP A 167 -7.77 -3.71 21.79
C ASP A 167 -8.40 -3.60 20.40
N LYS A 168 -9.45 -4.39 20.13
CA LYS A 168 -10.16 -4.39 18.83
C LYS A 168 -10.56 -2.98 18.35
N LYS A 169 -11.01 -2.10 19.26
CA LYS A 169 -11.33 -0.69 18.94
C LYS A 169 -10.13 0.09 18.42
N ARG A 170 -8.95 -0.12 19.03
CA ARG A 170 -7.71 0.49 18.57
C ARG A 170 -7.31 -0.11 17.22
N ILE A 171 -7.40 -1.42 17.03
CA ILE A 171 -7.08 -2.09 15.76
C ILE A 171 -7.95 -1.53 14.63
N SER A 172 -9.27 -1.41 14.83
CA SER A 172 -10.17 -0.81 13.83
C SER A 172 -9.76 0.62 13.47
N ARG A 173 -9.24 1.41 14.42
CA ARG A 173 -8.71 2.75 14.12
C ARG A 173 -7.44 2.70 13.27
N HIS A 174 -6.50 1.79 13.56
CA HIS A 174 -5.27 1.63 12.75
C HIS A 174 -5.61 1.15 11.33
N LEU A 175 -6.54 0.20 11.20
CA LEU A 175 -7.07 -0.26 9.91
C LEU A 175 -7.72 0.88 9.12
N LEU A 176 -8.56 1.70 9.77
CA LEU A 176 -9.25 2.80 9.10
C LEU A 176 -8.26 3.87 8.60
N ILE A 177 -7.23 4.20 9.39
CA ILE A 177 -6.18 5.13 8.97
C ILE A 177 -5.40 4.54 7.78
N PHE A 178 -5.03 3.26 7.82
CA PHE A 178 -4.38 2.56 6.72
C PHE A 178 -5.21 2.57 5.44
N SER A 179 -6.50 2.21 5.55
CA SER A 179 -7.41 2.15 4.40
C SER A 179 -7.68 3.52 3.78
N LEU A 180 -7.73 4.59 4.59
CA LEU A 180 -7.93 5.97 4.12
C LEU A 180 -6.68 6.62 3.53
N ALA A 181 -5.48 6.18 3.90
CA ALA A 181 -4.24 6.81 3.43
C ALA A 181 -4.15 6.86 1.90
N ALA A 182 -4.40 5.74 1.21
CA ALA A 182 -4.32 5.70 -0.26
C ALA A 182 -5.43 6.49 -0.96
N PRO A 183 -6.73 6.35 -0.62
CA PRO A 183 -7.79 7.18 -1.19
C PRO A 183 -7.54 8.67 -1.04
N CYS A 184 -7.14 9.11 0.16
CA CYS A 184 -6.85 10.52 0.42
C CYS A 184 -5.69 11.01 -0.45
N LEU A 185 -4.57 10.27 -0.50
CA LEU A 185 -3.40 10.71 -1.24
C LEU A 185 -3.55 10.55 -2.76
N ALA A 186 -4.41 9.64 -3.25
CA ALA A 186 -4.78 9.56 -4.66
C ALA A 186 -5.54 10.81 -5.11
N LEU A 187 -6.54 11.26 -4.33
CA LEU A 187 -7.27 12.48 -4.63
C LEU A 187 -6.36 13.72 -4.56
N VAL A 188 -5.54 13.82 -3.50
CA VAL A 188 -4.59 14.93 -3.36
C VAL A 188 -3.61 14.97 -4.53
N THR A 189 -3.08 13.82 -4.96
CA THR A 189 -2.15 13.73 -6.08
C THR A 189 -2.83 14.13 -7.39
N TYR A 190 -4.02 13.59 -7.69
CA TYR A 190 -4.74 13.91 -8.91
C TYR A 190 -5.06 15.41 -9.03
N PHE A 191 -5.63 16.01 -7.98
CA PHE A 191 -5.95 17.44 -7.99
C PHE A 191 -4.72 18.34 -7.88
N GLY A 192 -3.66 17.88 -7.21
CA GLY A 192 -2.40 18.60 -7.07
C GLY A 192 -1.64 18.71 -8.39
N ILE A 193 -1.46 17.57 -9.08
CA ILE A 193 -0.82 17.53 -10.41
C ILE A 193 -1.71 18.22 -11.45
N GLY A 194 -3.02 18.00 -11.42
CA GLY A 194 -3.97 18.65 -12.33
C GLY A 194 -3.95 20.17 -12.26
N LYS A 195 -3.69 20.75 -11.08
CA LYS A 195 -3.48 22.21 -10.95
C LYS A 195 -2.15 22.67 -11.55
N LEU A 196 -1.07 21.91 -11.33
CA LEU A 196 0.26 22.24 -11.84
C LEU A 196 0.33 22.22 -13.38
N LEU A 197 -0.48 21.39 -14.03
CA LEU A 197 -0.58 21.31 -15.49
C LEU A 197 -1.51 22.38 -16.11
N SER A 198 -2.24 23.15 -15.29
CA SER A 198 -3.17 24.18 -15.73
C SER A 198 -2.62 25.62 -15.66
N GLU A 199 -1.42 25.79 -15.10
CA GLU A 199 -0.62 27.03 -15.14
C GLU A 199 0.45 26.95 -16.24
#